data_AF-A0A7V1PVT7-F1
#
_entry.id   AF-A0A7V1PVT7-F1
#
_cell.length_a   1.000
_cell.length_b   1.000
_cell.length_c   1.000
_cell.angle_alpha   90.00
_cell.angle_beta   90.00
_cell.angle_gamma   90.00
#
_symmetry.space_group_name_H-M   'P 1'
#
loop_
_entity.id
_entity.type
_entity.pdbx_description
1 polymer ?
#
loop_
_entity_poly.entity_id
_entity_poly.type
_entity_poly.pdbx_seq_one_letter_code
_entity_poly.pdbx_strand_id
1 'polypeptide(L)'
;MWPTVLINEFKSLTLGKREKMRSKFLFCAVCLLFWPLWSWGQSIVNTEHNLSVSGPGSTKATTESEVCIFCHTPHNSSPQAPLWNRKDPGQTYTLYSSSTIQAVPGQPDGSSILCLSCHDGTVALGDVLSRASVIEFNNGVTTMPAGPAHIGTNLSDDHPVSFVYDNSLAAADGELADPANLNAEVRLENGKVQCTSCHDAHKDIYGDFLVASAQYSTLCGYCHQKTDWSSSAHNTSPATWNGSGSDPWFHTDFNSVSENACENCHNPHTAEGAERLTNYLVEESNCLNCHNGNVASGNIESALSKPYTHDVYSYDQIHDDAESKQVQTMHVECVDCHNPHKANSTAASAPNAGGPVLGARGIDTNGNPVENVQYEYELCYRCHAGSAGSPGSAITRQIEQNNTRLEFDLNNPSYHPVEGVGRNANVPSLITPYTENSVIYCTDCHASNDATDPAGPHGSIYPYILKFNYETADYTKESYQNYELCYQCHDRNAIINDTSTKFGKDVHRKHIVGEDAPCSTCHDPHGISSNQGTSQNNTHLINFNTSVVSSVQMGRLEFVDEGDFAGKCYLRCHGRVHKPKSYK
;
A
#
# COMPACT_ATOMS: atom_id res chain seq x y z
N MET A 1 -6.52 23.53 39.87
CA MET A 1 -5.69 22.85 40.87
C MET A 1 -4.26 23.37 40.67
N TRP A 2 -3.84 24.36 41.48
CA TRP A 2 -2.48 24.89 41.76
C TRP A 2 -1.59 25.45 40.60
N PRO A 3 -0.64 26.39 40.84
CA PRO A 3 -0.85 27.75 41.36
C PRO A 3 0.00 28.85 40.65
N THR A 4 -0.28 30.09 41.03
CA THR A 4 0.38 31.37 40.70
C THR A 4 1.71 31.57 41.46
N VAL A 5 2.70 32.26 40.87
CA VAL A 5 3.84 32.87 41.60
C VAL A 5 4.02 34.33 41.17
N LEU A 6 4.00 35.22 42.17
CA LEU A 6 4.35 36.64 42.16
C LEU A 6 5.86 36.84 42.31
N ILE A 7 6.45 37.78 41.56
CA ILE A 7 7.61 38.56 42.05
C ILE A 7 7.45 40.03 41.65
N ASN A 8 7.38 40.86 42.68
CA ASN A 8 7.52 42.32 42.68
C ASN A 8 9.01 42.66 42.81
N GLU A 9 9.50 43.68 42.10
CA GLU A 9 10.27 44.80 42.67
C GLU A 9 10.72 45.79 41.58
N PHE A 10 10.19 47.02 41.65
CA PHE A 10 10.67 48.18 40.90
C PHE A 10 11.57 49.01 41.84
N LYS A 11 12.83 49.22 41.48
CA LYS A 11 13.69 50.25 42.09
C LYS A 11 14.03 51.34 41.08
N SER A 12 13.74 52.57 41.52
CA SER A 12 13.99 53.86 40.89
C SER A 12 15.46 54.09 40.55
N LEU A 13 15.74 54.59 39.33
CA LEU A 13 17.03 55.17 38.94
C LEU A 13 16.80 56.56 38.32
N THR A 14 17.63 57.49 38.79
CA THR A 14 17.56 58.95 38.68
C THR A 14 17.86 59.51 37.28
N LEU A 15 17.23 60.66 36.98
CA LEU A 15 17.42 61.48 35.78
C LEU A 15 18.85 62.02 35.69
N GLY A 16 19.75 61.31 35.01
CA GLY A 16 21.10 61.83 34.73
C GLY A 16 21.89 61.07 33.66
N LYS A 17 21.37 59.95 33.14
CA LYS A 17 22.07 59.11 32.15
C LYS A 17 21.34 58.97 30.80
N ARG A 18 20.29 59.75 30.54
CA ARG A 18 19.45 59.60 29.33
C ARG A 18 20.10 60.12 28.03
N GLU A 19 21.08 61.04 28.09
CA GLU A 19 21.66 61.61 26.87
C GLU A 19 22.83 60.81 26.27
N LYS A 20 23.69 60.19 27.10
CA LYS A 20 24.78 59.34 26.59
C LYS A 20 24.32 57.99 26.03
N MET A 21 23.13 57.53 26.40
CA MET A 21 22.58 56.25 25.95
C MET A 21 21.83 56.35 24.62
N ARG A 22 21.26 57.53 24.30
CA ARG A 22 20.64 57.81 22.99
C ARG A 22 21.65 57.87 21.85
N SER A 23 22.86 58.39 22.10
CA SER A 23 23.93 58.43 21.09
C SER A 23 24.53 57.06 20.76
N LYS A 24 24.57 56.12 21.72
CA LYS A 24 25.04 54.75 21.47
C LYS A 24 24.00 53.86 20.81
N PHE A 25 22.71 54.05 21.11
CA PHE A 25 21.63 53.32 20.43
C PHE A 25 21.42 53.77 18.99
N LEU A 26 21.60 55.06 18.66
CA LEU A 26 21.53 55.53 17.28
C LEU A 26 22.71 55.00 16.43
N PHE A 27 23.89 54.84 17.02
CA PHE A 27 25.07 54.31 16.31
C PHE A 27 24.95 52.80 16.05
N CYS A 28 24.38 52.01 16.97
CA CYS A 28 24.10 50.59 16.73
C CYS A 28 22.94 50.35 15.74
N ALA A 29 21.90 51.19 15.75
CA ALA A 29 20.77 51.06 14.83
C ALA A 29 21.15 51.42 13.38
N VAL A 30 22.08 52.36 13.18
CA VAL A 30 22.58 52.71 11.83
C VAL A 30 23.57 51.68 11.31
N CYS A 31 24.39 51.03 12.16
CA CYS A 31 25.27 49.94 11.71
C CYS A 31 24.53 48.65 11.32
N LEU A 32 23.32 48.42 11.86
CA LEU A 32 22.47 47.27 11.47
C LEU A 32 21.67 47.51 10.18
N LEU A 33 21.57 48.77 9.71
CA LEU A 33 20.92 49.13 8.44
C LEU A 33 21.87 49.11 7.23
N PHE A 34 23.17 48.86 7.46
CA PHE A 34 24.22 48.78 6.43
C PHE A 34 25.00 47.45 6.49
N TRP A 35 24.40 46.37 6.99
CA TRP A 35 24.87 45.04 6.62
C TRP A 35 24.39 44.80 5.19
N PRO A 36 25.29 44.76 4.19
CA PRO A 36 24.86 44.35 2.88
C PRO A 36 24.32 42.93 3.05
N LEU A 37 23.03 42.75 2.75
CA LEU A 37 22.50 41.43 2.43
C LEU A 37 23.30 40.96 1.23
N TRP A 38 24.41 40.27 1.47
CA TRP A 38 25.07 39.50 0.44
C TRP A 38 24.08 38.40 0.10
N SER A 39 23.28 38.67 -0.94
CA SER A 39 22.70 37.64 -1.76
C SER A 39 23.89 36.96 -2.43
N TRP A 40 24.37 35.87 -1.81
CA TRP A 40 25.26 34.95 -2.50
C TRP A 40 24.38 34.24 -3.52
N GLY A 41 24.29 34.80 -4.73
CA GLY A 41 23.77 34.03 -5.85
C GLY A 41 24.64 32.78 -5.98
N GLN A 42 24.05 31.61 -5.83
CA GLN A 42 24.79 30.38 -6.10
C GLN A 42 25.29 30.39 -7.54
N SER A 43 26.49 29.87 -7.71
CA SER A 43 27.22 29.81 -8.96
C SER A 43 27.80 28.42 -9.08
N ILE A 44 27.82 27.90 -10.30
CA ILE A 44 28.44 26.63 -10.68
C ILE A 44 29.86 26.46 -10.10
N VAL A 45 30.58 27.56 -9.87
CA VAL A 45 31.95 27.59 -9.33
C VAL A 45 32.12 26.79 -8.04
N ASN A 46 31.11 26.78 -7.16
CA ASN A 46 31.20 26.07 -5.88
C ASN A 46 30.43 24.74 -5.88
N THR A 47 30.17 24.16 -7.05
CA THR A 47 29.42 22.90 -7.22
C THR A 47 30.30 21.84 -7.86
N GLU A 48 29.88 20.57 -7.79
CA GLU A 48 30.58 19.44 -8.45
C GLU A 48 30.69 19.60 -9.98
N HIS A 49 29.81 20.39 -10.61
CA HIS A 49 29.91 20.71 -12.05
C HIS A 49 31.00 21.72 -12.39
N ASN A 50 31.67 22.33 -11.41
CA ASN A 50 32.95 22.99 -11.66
C ASN A 50 34.05 21.94 -11.84
N LEU A 51 34.18 21.42 -13.06
CA LEU A 51 35.20 20.42 -13.40
C LEU A 51 36.59 21.03 -13.62
N SER A 52 36.78 22.34 -13.42
CA SER A 52 38.10 22.97 -13.49
C SER A 52 38.97 22.61 -12.28
N VAL A 53 40.25 22.98 -12.31
CA VAL A 53 41.19 22.82 -11.17
C VAL A 53 40.67 23.43 -9.86
N SER A 54 39.78 24.43 -9.94
CA SER A 54 39.20 25.12 -8.79
C SER A 54 37.97 24.43 -8.19
N GLY A 55 37.47 23.37 -8.83
CA GLY A 55 36.28 22.64 -8.41
C GLY A 55 36.38 22.04 -7.01
N PRO A 56 35.28 22.04 -6.24
CA PRO A 56 35.22 21.32 -4.96
C PRO A 56 35.29 19.80 -5.15
N GLY A 57 34.85 19.31 -6.31
CA GLY A 57 34.67 17.91 -6.58
C GLY A 57 35.92 17.05 -6.70
N SER A 58 35.68 15.74 -6.54
CA SER A 58 36.72 14.72 -6.64
C SER A 58 37.09 14.40 -8.10
N THR A 59 36.16 14.60 -9.04
CA THR A 59 36.37 14.43 -10.48
C THR A 59 36.57 15.79 -11.12
N LYS A 60 37.82 16.18 -11.38
CA LYS A 60 38.14 17.48 -11.97
C LYS A 60 39.43 17.48 -12.78
N ALA A 61 39.56 18.46 -13.66
CA ALA A 61 40.73 18.66 -14.50
C ALA A 61 42.00 18.91 -13.68
N THR A 62 43.14 18.48 -14.22
CA THR A 62 44.45 18.66 -13.60
C THR A 62 45.04 20.05 -13.81
N THR A 63 44.70 20.68 -14.95
CA THR A 63 45.33 21.94 -15.38
C THR A 63 44.36 22.99 -15.94
N GLU A 64 43.17 22.59 -16.41
CA GLU A 64 42.21 23.53 -17.00
C GLU A 64 41.53 24.38 -15.92
N SER A 65 41.49 25.70 -16.14
CA SER A 65 40.98 26.70 -15.19
C SER A 65 39.66 27.33 -15.62
N GLU A 66 39.28 27.19 -16.90
CA GLU A 66 38.00 27.67 -17.39
C GLU A 66 36.87 26.78 -16.85
N VAL A 67 35.93 27.38 -16.11
CA VAL A 67 34.84 26.63 -15.45
C VAL A 67 33.82 26.13 -16.47
N CYS A 68 33.40 26.99 -17.40
CA CYS A 68 32.31 26.67 -18.30
C CYS A 68 32.74 25.84 -19.52
N ILE A 69 34.06 25.65 -19.75
CA ILE A 69 34.55 25.03 -20.99
C ILE A 69 34.05 23.59 -21.17
N PHE A 70 33.80 22.86 -20.09
CA PHE A 70 33.34 21.48 -20.18
C PHE A 70 31.93 21.36 -20.78
N CYS A 71 31.16 22.45 -20.76
CA CYS A 71 29.78 22.49 -21.22
C CYS A 71 29.57 23.47 -22.39
N HIS A 72 30.20 24.64 -22.34
CA HIS A 72 29.95 25.75 -23.26
C HIS A 72 31.22 26.23 -23.98
N THR A 73 31.06 26.67 -25.23
CA THR A 73 32.13 27.30 -26.00
C THR A 73 31.62 28.49 -26.79
N PRO A 74 32.32 29.63 -26.84
CA PRO A 74 31.86 30.78 -27.63
C PRO A 74 31.82 30.49 -29.15
N HIS A 75 32.58 29.50 -29.64
CA HIS A 75 32.65 29.11 -31.05
C HIS A 75 32.83 27.59 -31.20
N ASN A 76 32.49 27.05 -32.37
CA ASN A 76 32.61 25.61 -32.66
C ASN A 76 31.76 24.73 -31.73
N SER A 77 30.54 25.18 -31.42
CA SER A 77 29.58 24.45 -30.60
C SER A 77 28.71 23.50 -31.41
N SER A 78 28.24 22.44 -30.76
CA SER A 78 27.26 21.51 -31.32
C SER A 78 26.42 20.90 -30.19
N PRO A 79 25.11 21.24 -30.08
CA PRO A 79 24.36 22.18 -30.90
C PRO A 79 24.78 23.65 -30.70
N GLN A 80 24.40 24.50 -31.66
CA GLN A 80 24.72 25.94 -31.66
C GLN A 80 24.09 26.68 -30.47
N ALA A 81 22.90 26.31 -30.02
CA ALA A 81 22.31 26.76 -28.76
C ALA A 81 22.23 25.55 -27.81
N PRO A 82 22.70 25.63 -26.56
CA PRO A 82 23.17 26.81 -25.83
C PRO A 82 24.70 27.04 -25.97
N LEU A 83 25.24 26.84 -27.17
CA LEU A 83 26.68 26.83 -27.46
C LEU A 83 27.40 25.65 -26.79
N TRP A 84 26.87 24.44 -26.95
CA TRP A 84 27.39 23.23 -26.30
C TRP A 84 28.77 22.83 -26.82
N ASN A 85 29.70 22.52 -25.91
CA ASN A 85 31.11 22.25 -26.24
C ASN A 85 31.45 20.76 -26.26
N ARG A 86 30.49 19.87 -26.45
CA ARG A 86 30.72 18.43 -26.54
C ARG A 86 30.02 17.87 -27.76
N LYS A 87 30.44 16.68 -28.21
CA LYS A 87 29.73 15.96 -29.27
C LYS A 87 28.50 15.28 -28.68
N ASP A 88 27.50 15.08 -29.53
CA ASP A 88 26.46 14.10 -29.29
C ASP A 88 27.12 12.71 -29.13
N PRO A 89 26.81 11.95 -28.06
CA PRO A 89 27.31 10.59 -27.85
C PRO A 89 27.04 9.62 -29.01
N GLY A 90 26.01 9.90 -29.82
CA GLY A 90 25.58 9.04 -30.92
C GLY A 90 25.05 7.68 -30.44
N GLN A 91 24.70 7.57 -29.16
CA GLN A 91 24.20 6.34 -28.56
C GLN A 91 22.71 6.15 -28.84
N THR A 92 22.27 4.90 -28.81
CA THR A 92 20.86 4.56 -28.71
C THR A 92 20.61 4.05 -27.31
N TYR A 93 19.63 4.65 -26.63
CA TYR A 93 19.31 4.37 -25.23
C TYR A 93 18.17 3.35 -25.16
N THR A 94 18.26 2.43 -24.20
CA THR A 94 17.10 1.65 -23.77
C THR A 94 16.19 2.58 -22.99
N LEU A 95 14.92 2.67 -23.36
CA LEU A 95 13.99 3.62 -22.73
C LEU A 95 13.10 2.91 -21.71
N TYR A 96 12.65 3.67 -20.71
CA TYR A 96 11.61 3.26 -19.80
C TYR A 96 10.34 2.79 -20.51
N SER A 97 9.77 1.69 -20.04
CA SER A 97 8.46 1.19 -20.43
C SER A 97 7.81 0.44 -19.28
N SER A 98 6.49 0.56 -19.14
CA SER A 98 5.67 -0.25 -18.24
C SER A 98 4.29 -0.50 -18.84
N SER A 99 3.50 -1.37 -18.24
CA SER A 99 2.10 -1.58 -18.61
C SER A 99 1.20 -0.36 -18.29
N THR A 100 1.62 0.48 -17.35
CA THR A 100 0.83 1.59 -16.81
C THR A 100 1.23 2.96 -17.33
N ILE A 101 2.38 3.12 -17.99
CA ILE A 101 2.79 4.41 -18.55
C ILE A 101 1.91 4.79 -19.76
N GLN A 102 1.27 5.97 -19.71
CA GLN A 102 0.60 6.54 -20.90
C GLN A 102 1.51 7.40 -21.78
N ALA A 103 2.61 7.92 -21.21
CA ALA A 103 3.59 8.69 -21.96
C ALA A 103 4.35 7.81 -22.97
N VAL A 104 4.87 8.42 -24.03
CA VAL A 104 5.70 7.74 -25.03
C VAL A 104 7.10 8.36 -25.02
N PRO A 105 8.06 7.79 -24.25
CA PRO A 105 9.45 8.21 -24.27
C PRO A 105 10.05 8.16 -25.67
N GLY A 106 10.71 9.25 -26.06
CA GLY A 106 11.56 9.31 -27.25
C GLY A 106 13.02 9.04 -26.88
N GLN A 107 13.87 8.79 -27.88
CA GLN A 107 15.31 8.86 -27.64
C GLN A 107 15.68 10.23 -27.07
N PRO A 108 16.65 10.30 -26.13
CA PRO A 108 17.04 11.55 -25.52
C PRO A 108 17.34 12.64 -26.55
N ASP A 109 16.72 13.80 -26.36
CA ASP A 109 16.92 14.99 -27.19
C ASP A 109 17.05 16.25 -26.31
N GLY A 110 17.09 17.43 -26.94
CA GLY A 110 17.14 18.71 -26.22
C GLY A 110 18.27 18.76 -25.18
N SER A 111 17.97 19.20 -23.97
CA SER A 111 18.93 19.23 -22.86
C SER A 111 19.29 17.85 -22.30
N SER A 112 18.42 16.83 -22.39
CA SER A 112 18.73 15.50 -21.86
C SER A 112 19.93 14.86 -22.55
N ILE A 113 20.03 14.94 -23.88
CA ILE A 113 21.21 14.39 -24.60
C ILE A 113 22.50 15.17 -24.28
N LEU A 114 22.39 16.46 -23.92
CA LEU A 114 23.55 17.25 -23.48
C LEU A 114 24.07 16.72 -22.14
N CYS A 115 23.19 16.50 -21.17
CA CYS A 115 23.54 15.89 -19.88
C CYS A 115 24.16 14.50 -20.08
N LEU A 116 23.51 13.66 -20.90
CA LEU A 116 23.98 12.31 -21.18
C LEU A 116 25.34 12.30 -21.88
N SER A 117 25.75 13.36 -22.59
CA SER A 117 27.11 13.47 -23.12
C SER A 117 28.24 13.46 -22.09
N CYS A 118 27.90 13.55 -20.81
CA CYS A 118 28.80 13.22 -19.69
C CYS A 118 28.28 11.98 -18.92
N HIS A 119 27.00 12.00 -18.55
CA HIS A 119 26.42 11.06 -17.58
C HIS A 119 26.16 9.65 -18.13
N ASP A 120 26.19 9.46 -19.46
CA ASP A 120 26.09 8.12 -20.06
C ASP A 120 27.41 7.33 -20.01
N GLY A 121 28.51 7.98 -19.61
CA GLY A 121 29.81 7.35 -19.45
C GLY A 121 30.52 6.93 -20.75
N THR A 122 29.99 7.26 -21.93
CA THR A 122 30.53 6.84 -23.23
C THR A 122 31.54 7.83 -23.82
N VAL A 123 31.43 9.11 -23.49
CA VAL A 123 32.32 10.18 -23.96
C VAL A 123 33.24 10.63 -22.83
N ALA A 124 34.53 10.84 -23.13
CA ALA A 124 35.47 11.34 -22.14
C ALA A 124 35.07 12.73 -21.63
N LEU A 125 35.11 12.98 -20.32
CA LEU A 125 34.72 14.23 -19.67
C LEU A 125 35.53 15.42 -20.20
N GLY A 126 36.81 15.21 -20.56
CA GLY A 126 37.67 16.24 -21.14
C GLY A 126 37.61 16.37 -22.66
N ASP A 127 36.83 15.55 -23.39
CA ASP A 127 36.70 15.66 -24.85
C ASP A 127 35.73 16.79 -25.21
N VAL A 128 36.28 17.99 -25.39
CA VAL A 128 35.52 19.20 -25.71
C VAL A 128 35.86 19.72 -27.11
N LEU A 129 34.87 20.27 -27.83
CA LEU A 129 35.00 20.73 -29.22
C LEU A 129 35.98 21.90 -29.40
N SER A 130 36.17 22.72 -28.36
CA SER A 130 37.03 23.90 -28.37
C SER A 130 38.51 23.59 -28.13
N ARG A 131 38.87 22.31 -27.91
CA ARG A 131 40.25 21.86 -27.69
C ARG A 131 40.62 20.78 -28.71
N ALA A 132 41.89 20.78 -29.12
CA ALA A 132 42.42 19.76 -30.03
C ALA A 132 42.84 18.47 -29.29
N SER A 133 43.12 18.57 -28.00
CA SER A 133 43.50 17.47 -27.13
C SER A 133 42.52 17.36 -25.96
N VAL A 134 42.25 16.13 -25.53
CA VAL A 134 41.42 15.84 -24.35
C VAL A 134 42.02 16.51 -23.11
N ILE A 135 41.20 17.21 -22.34
CA ILE A 135 41.60 17.78 -21.04
C ILE A 135 41.77 16.62 -20.05
N GLU A 136 42.93 16.52 -19.41
CA GLU A 136 43.21 15.46 -18.44
C GLU A 136 42.52 15.73 -17.09
N PHE A 137 41.91 14.70 -16.52
CA PHE A 137 41.33 14.71 -15.18
C PHE A 137 42.26 14.01 -14.19
N ASN A 138 42.09 14.35 -12.91
CA ASN A 138 42.84 13.73 -11.84
C ASN A 138 42.60 12.21 -11.77
N ASN A 139 43.55 11.50 -11.17
CA ASN A 139 43.48 10.06 -10.93
C ASN A 139 43.24 9.20 -12.19
N GLY A 140 43.49 9.73 -13.39
CA GLY A 140 43.26 9.02 -14.65
C GLY A 140 41.79 8.81 -14.99
N VAL A 141 40.87 9.56 -14.35
CA VAL A 141 39.45 9.55 -14.74
C VAL A 141 39.35 10.04 -16.18
N THR A 142 38.57 9.33 -17.00
CA THR A 142 38.37 9.68 -18.41
C THR A 142 36.91 9.87 -18.71
N THR A 143 36.06 8.92 -18.33
CA THR A 143 34.59 8.99 -18.42
C THR A 143 33.97 9.15 -17.04
N MET A 144 32.63 9.31 -16.98
CA MET A 144 31.90 9.39 -15.71
C MET A 144 32.23 8.18 -14.82
N PRO A 145 32.76 8.38 -13.60
CA PRO A 145 33.03 7.28 -12.69
C PRO A 145 31.76 6.55 -12.26
N ALA A 146 31.87 5.26 -11.92
CA ALA A 146 30.77 4.51 -11.34
C ALA A 146 30.23 5.18 -10.06
N GLY A 147 28.91 5.24 -9.93
CA GLY A 147 28.21 5.87 -8.82
C GLY A 147 26.88 6.48 -9.29
N PRO A 148 26.15 7.18 -8.41
CA PRO A 148 24.82 7.72 -8.70
C PRO A 148 24.77 8.70 -9.89
N ALA A 149 25.88 9.40 -10.16
CA ALA A 149 25.98 10.30 -11.31
C ALA A 149 26.18 9.57 -12.66
N HIS A 150 26.45 8.27 -12.68
CA HIS A 150 26.64 7.49 -13.90
C HIS A 150 25.34 6.78 -14.29
N ILE A 151 24.55 7.44 -15.11
CA ILE A 151 23.25 6.96 -15.62
C ILE A 151 23.45 5.86 -16.67
N GLY A 152 24.46 5.99 -17.53
CA GLY A 152 24.72 5.02 -18.59
C GLY A 152 23.75 5.15 -19.78
N THR A 153 23.67 4.09 -20.58
CA THR A 153 22.82 4.04 -21.79
C THR A 153 21.54 3.22 -21.61
N ASN A 154 21.35 2.61 -20.44
CA ASN A 154 20.10 1.97 -20.07
C ASN A 154 19.31 2.94 -19.20
N LEU A 155 18.17 3.43 -19.71
CA LEU A 155 17.27 4.34 -19.02
C LEU A 155 15.95 3.65 -18.65
N SER A 156 15.93 2.32 -18.63
CA SER A 156 14.72 1.55 -18.33
C SER A 156 14.30 1.65 -16.86
N ASP A 157 15.26 1.98 -16.00
CA ASP A 157 15.22 2.09 -14.54
C ASP A 157 15.36 3.54 -14.06
N ASP A 158 15.17 4.50 -14.97
CA ASP A 158 15.17 5.92 -14.70
C ASP A 158 13.81 6.55 -15.03
N HIS A 159 13.50 7.65 -14.34
CA HIS A 159 12.33 8.45 -14.67
C HIS A 159 12.43 8.93 -16.12
N PRO A 160 11.39 8.69 -16.95
CA PRO A 160 11.47 8.98 -18.37
C PRO A 160 11.69 10.47 -18.63
N VAL A 161 12.44 10.75 -19.69
CA VAL A 161 12.70 12.09 -20.23
C VAL A 161 12.47 12.10 -21.74
N SER A 162 12.51 13.28 -22.35
CA SER A 162 12.38 13.52 -23.79
C SER A 162 11.04 13.07 -24.41
N PHE A 163 9.98 13.01 -23.58
CA PHE A 163 8.60 12.80 -23.98
C PHE A 163 7.77 14.08 -23.87
N VAL A 164 6.71 14.20 -24.68
CA VAL A 164 5.79 15.36 -24.64
C VAL A 164 4.90 15.27 -23.40
N TYR A 165 4.87 16.34 -22.62
CA TYR A 165 3.95 16.51 -21.50
C TYR A 165 2.98 17.65 -21.80
N ASP A 166 1.80 17.27 -22.29
CA ASP A 166 0.73 18.18 -22.65
C ASP A 166 -0.56 17.89 -21.85
N ASN A 167 -1.57 18.74 -22.05
CA ASN A 167 -2.85 18.58 -21.35
C ASN A 167 -3.61 17.31 -21.78
N SER A 168 -3.34 16.77 -22.98
CA SER A 168 -3.95 15.52 -23.41
C SER A 168 -3.38 14.34 -22.62
N LEU A 169 -2.07 14.31 -22.39
CA LEU A 169 -1.44 13.32 -21.53
C LEU A 169 -1.94 13.46 -20.09
N ALA A 170 -1.96 14.68 -19.56
CA ALA A 170 -2.41 14.92 -18.19
C ALA A 170 -3.86 14.48 -17.95
N ALA A 171 -4.75 14.78 -18.90
CA ALA A 171 -6.16 14.37 -18.83
C ALA A 171 -6.37 12.86 -19.05
N ALA A 172 -5.51 12.20 -19.85
CA ALA A 172 -5.59 10.76 -20.06
C ALA A 172 -5.11 9.97 -18.83
N ASP A 173 -4.14 10.50 -18.09
CA ASP A 173 -3.66 9.93 -16.84
C ASP A 173 -4.63 10.20 -15.68
N GLY A 174 -5.08 11.45 -15.53
CA GLY A 174 -6.02 11.86 -14.49
C GLY A 174 -5.38 12.14 -13.12
N GLU A 175 -4.11 11.79 -12.91
CA GLU A 175 -3.33 12.10 -11.70
C GLU A 175 -2.06 12.91 -12.00
N LEU A 176 -1.97 13.48 -13.21
CA LEU A 176 -0.95 14.44 -13.60
C LEU A 176 -1.48 15.89 -13.50
N ALA A 177 -0.62 16.81 -13.07
CA ALA A 177 -0.91 18.23 -13.10
C ALA A 177 -1.06 18.74 -14.55
N ASP A 178 -1.96 19.70 -14.78
CA ASP A 178 -1.99 20.38 -16.09
C ASP A 178 -0.65 21.11 -16.30
N PRO A 179 0.06 20.88 -17.42
CA PRO A 179 1.33 21.54 -17.74
C PRO A 179 1.28 23.07 -17.65
N ALA A 180 0.12 23.69 -17.86
CA ALA A 180 -0.06 25.13 -17.71
C ALA A 180 0.03 25.63 -16.26
N ASN A 181 -0.09 24.74 -15.28
CA ASN A 181 -0.10 25.01 -13.85
C ASN A 181 1.15 24.47 -13.12
N LEU A 182 2.15 23.95 -13.85
CA LEU A 182 3.40 23.51 -13.24
C LEU A 182 4.08 24.67 -12.51
N ASN A 183 4.78 24.33 -11.42
CA ASN A 183 5.58 25.33 -10.72
C ASN A 183 6.72 25.85 -11.62
N ALA A 184 7.09 27.13 -11.47
CA ALA A 184 8.01 27.83 -12.36
C ALA A 184 9.45 27.29 -12.36
N GLU A 185 9.80 26.55 -11.30
CA GLU A 185 11.06 25.81 -11.19
C GLU A 185 11.11 24.61 -12.14
N VAL A 186 9.99 23.90 -12.35
CA VAL A 186 9.89 22.76 -13.27
C VAL A 186 9.57 23.27 -14.67
N ARG A 187 10.53 23.14 -15.58
CA ARG A 187 10.41 23.70 -16.93
C ARG A 187 10.39 22.61 -17.98
N LEU A 188 9.43 22.71 -18.89
CA LEU A 188 9.38 21.89 -20.08
C LEU A 188 10.17 22.55 -21.21
N GLU A 189 11.03 21.79 -21.88
CA GLU A 189 11.76 22.24 -23.05
C GLU A 189 11.00 21.83 -24.30
N ASN A 190 10.50 22.80 -25.08
CA ASN A 190 9.67 22.54 -26.26
C ASN A 190 8.44 21.64 -25.96
N GLY A 191 7.85 21.79 -24.76
CA GLY A 191 6.72 20.99 -24.31
C GLY A 191 7.08 19.57 -23.86
N LYS A 192 8.37 19.26 -23.71
CA LYS A 192 8.85 17.97 -23.22
C LYS A 192 9.43 18.05 -21.82
N VAL A 193 9.27 16.97 -21.06
CA VAL A 193 10.07 16.73 -19.85
C VAL A 193 11.50 16.43 -20.29
N GLN A 194 12.47 17.09 -19.67
CA GLN A 194 13.90 16.85 -19.90
C GLN A 194 14.62 16.72 -18.55
N CYS A 195 15.91 16.37 -18.56
CA CYS A 195 16.72 16.38 -17.33
C CYS A 195 16.66 17.75 -16.64
N THR A 196 16.55 18.83 -17.41
CA THR A 196 16.43 20.21 -16.87
C THR A 196 15.07 20.53 -16.26
N SER A 197 14.08 19.66 -16.40
CA SER A 197 12.81 19.77 -15.67
C SER A 197 12.99 19.44 -14.18
N CYS A 198 14.00 18.62 -13.83
CA CYS A 198 14.29 18.20 -12.47
C CYS A 198 15.62 18.75 -11.94
N HIS A 199 16.61 19.00 -12.82
CA HIS A 199 17.95 19.45 -12.44
C HIS A 199 18.34 20.83 -13.04
N ASP A 200 19.02 21.68 -12.28
CA ASP A 200 19.70 22.90 -12.75
C ASP A 200 21.22 22.70 -12.68
N ALA A 201 21.86 22.47 -13.82
CA ALA A 201 23.30 22.27 -13.91
C ALA A 201 24.17 23.42 -13.32
N HIS A 202 23.57 24.59 -13.05
CA HIS A 202 24.28 25.75 -12.52
C HIS A 202 24.08 26.01 -11.03
N LYS A 203 23.13 25.33 -10.38
CA LYS A 203 22.76 25.58 -8.98
C LYS A 203 22.53 24.27 -8.24
N ASP A 204 23.07 24.18 -7.04
CA ASP A 204 22.96 23.00 -6.20
C ASP A 204 22.38 23.41 -4.84
N ILE A 205 21.15 23.92 -4.89
CA ILE A 205 20.46 24.48 -3.71
C ILE A 205 19.89 23.36 -2.84
N TYR A 206 19.42 22.29 -3.48
CA TYR A 206 18.67 21.21 -2.84
C TYR A 206 19.43 19.88 -2.78
N GLY A 207 20.70 19.86 -3.18
CA GLY A 207 21.43 18.62 -3.46
C GLY A 207 21.09 18.08 -4.85
N ASP A 208 22.01 17.29 -5.42
CA ASP A 208 21.90 16.64 -6.74
C ASP A 208 21.46 17.58 -7.86
N PHE A 209 21.76 18.88 -7.74
CA PHE A 209 21.33 19.91 -8.66
C PHE A 209 19.81 20.00 -8.84
N LEU A 210 19.00 19.50 -7.90
CA LEU A 210 17.54 19.52 -8.05
C LEU A 210 17.00 20.95 -8.14
N VAL A 211 15.93 21.14 -8.92
CA VAL A 211 15.23 22.45 -9.04
C VAL A 211 14.31 22.75 -7.86
N ALA A 212 13.98 21.73 -7.07
CA ALA A 212 13.17 21.80 -5.86
C ALA A 212 13.60 20.69 -4.88
N SER A 213 13.15 20.78 -3.62
CA SER A 213 13.49 19.78 -2.61
C SER A 213 12.87 18.41 -2.92
N ALA A 214 13.63 17.35 -2.68
CA ALA A 214 13.13 15.97 -2.61
C ALA A 214 12.33 15.71 -1.31
N GLN A 215 12.56 16.50 -0.25
CA GLN A 215 11.88 16.34 1.02
C GLN A 215 10.37 16.52 0.85
N TYR A 216 9.59 15.62 1.47
CA TYR A 216 8.13 15.53 1.33
C TYR A 216 7.67 15.32 -0.12
N SER A 217 8.58 14.83 -0.98
CA SER A 217 8.39 14.70 -2.43
C SER A 217 7.89 15.98 -3.11
N THR A 218 8.40 17.12 -2.68
CA THR A 218 7.96 18.44 -3.19
C THR A 218 8.13 18.54 -4.72
N LEU A 219 9.26 18.08 -5.25
CA LEU A 219 9.50 18.05 -6.70
C LEU A 219 8.49 17.17 -7.44
N CYS A 220 8.28 15.93 -6.97
CA CYS A 220 7.35 14.98 -7.59
C CYS A 220 5.92 15.53 -7.57
N GLY A 221 5.53 16.16 -6.47
CA GLY A 221 4.24 16.79 -6.26
C GLY A 221 3.97 18.02 -7.14
N TYR A 222 4.92 18.49 -7.95
CA TYR A 222 4.63 19.48 -9.00
C TYR A 222 4.01 18.85 -10.24
N CYS A 223 4.25 17.56 -10.48
CA CYS A 223 3.72 16.84 -11.64
C CYS A 223 2.70 15.76 -11.23
N HIS A 224 2.96 14.97 -10.19
CA HIS A 224 2.14 13.83 -9.79
C HIS A 224 1.17 14.21 -8.67
N GLN A 225 -0.11 14.34 -9.00
CA GLN A 225 -1.23 14.70 -8.12
C GLN A 225 -2.04 13.45 -7.77
N LYS A 226 -1.45 12.54 -6.99
CA LYS A 226 -2.10 11.26 -6.63
C LYS A 226 -3.36 11.51 -5.79
N THR A 227 -4.46 10.89 -6.19
CA THR A 227 -5.76 11.04 -5.52
C THR A 227 -5.66 10.57 -4.06
N ASP A 228 -6.20 11.35 -3.13
CA ASP A 228 -6.23 11.09 -1.67
C ASP A 228 -4.85 11.04 -0.96
N TRP A 229 -3.75 11.27 -1.68
CA TRP A 229 -2.39 11.24 -1.13
C TRP A 229 -2.19 12.12 0.09
N SER A 230 -2.75 13.33 0.07
CA SER A 230 -2.61 14.29 1.19
C SER A 230 -3.04 13.72 2.55
N SER A 231 -3.96 12.76 2.56
CA SER A 231 -4.49 12.11 3.76
C SER A 231 -3.93 10.70 4.02
N SER A 232 -3.05 10.21 3.15
CA SER A 232 -2.49 8.87 3.27
C SER A 232 -1.56 8.76 4.49
N ALA A 233 -1.44 7.56 5.03
CA ALA A 233 -0.51 7.29 6.13
C ALA A 233 0.96 7.51 5.68
N HIS A 234 1.30 7.16 4.43
CA HIS A 234 2.65 7.32 3.90
C HIS A 234 3.03 8.78 3.64
N ASN A 235 2.07 9.67 3.41
CA ASN A 235 2.32 11.11 3.31
C ASN A 235 2.49 11.78 4.68
N THR A 236 1.80 11.29 5.71
CA THR A 236 1.63 12.02 6.98
C THR A 236 2.38 11.43 8.17
N SER A 237 2.89 10.20 8.04
CA SER A 237 3.50 9.48 9.16
C SER A 237 4.86 10.06 9.57
N PRO A 238 5.05 10.47 10.84
CA PRO A 238 6.35 10.90 11.35
C PRO A 238 7.22 9.72 11.81
N ALA A 239 6.82 8.47 11.52
CA ALA A 239 7.54 7.28 11.98
C ALA A 239 8.96 7.27 11.40
N THR A 240 9.92 6.86 12.24
CA THR A 240 11.33 6.80 11.91
C THR A 240 11.84 5.38 12.02
N TRP A 241 12.84 5.02 11.23
CA TRP A 241 13.55 3.76 11.39
C TRP A 241 14.24 3.68 12.76
N ASN A 242 14.11 2.54 13.44
CA ASN A 242 14.66 2.33 14.78
C ASN A 242 16.15 1.93 14.78
N GLY A 243 16.79 1.84 13.61
CA GLY A 243 18.19 1.44 13.45
C GLY A 243 18.43 -0.07 13.44
N SER A 244 17.38 -0.90 13.35
CA SER A 244 17.46 -2.36 13.28
C SER A 244 17.12 -2.89 11.89
N GLY A 245 17.85 -3.91 11.43
CA GLY A 245 17.71 -4.43 10.07
C GLY A 245 18.40 -3.56 9.03
N SER A 246 17.90 -3.60 7.80
CA SER A 246 18.36 -2.72 6.71
C SER A 246 17.72 -1.35 6.82
N ASP A 247 18.47 -0.31 6.48
CA ASP A 247 17.93 1.04 6.34
C ASP A 247 16.95 1.08 5.15
N PRO A 248 15.66 1.39 5.37
CA PRO A 248 14.69 1.46 4.29
C PRO A 248 14.93 2.64 3.32
N TRP A 249 15.72 3.65 3.72
CA TRP A 249 15.94 4.88 2.96
C TRP A 249 17.39 5.04 2.51
N PHE A 250 17.95 3.96 1.95
CA PHE A 250 19.37 3.87 1.57
C PHE A 250 19.87 4.94 0.58
N HIS A 251 18.97 5.64 -0.11
CA HIS A 251 19.26 6.62 -1.16
C HIS A 251 18.80 8.04 -0.80
N THR A 252 18.33 8.28 0.42
CA THR A 252 17.96 9.62 0.90
C THR A 252 18.63 9.93 2.25
N ASP A 253 18.70 11.21 2.60
CA ASP A 253 19.18 11.66 3.92
C ASP A 253 18.03 11.88 4.92
N PHE A 254 16.80 11.47 4.58
CA PHE A 254 15.60 11.75 5.35
C PHE A 254 15.28 10.64 6.35
N ASN A 255 14.80 11.02 7.55
CA ASN A 255 14.72 10.10 8.68
C ASN A 255 13.30 9.63 9.03
N SER A 256 12.28 10.13 8.32
CA SER A 256 10.90 9.76 8.57
C SER A 256 10.16 9.37 7.30
N VAL A 257 9.10 8.58 7.46
CA VAL A 257 8.21 8.17 6.37
C VAL A 257 7.68 9.41 5.62
N SER A 258 7.18 10.43 6.33
CA SER A 258 6.65 11.64 5.70
C SER A 258 7.70 12.45 4.93
N GLU A 259 8.94 12.53 5.41
CA GLU A 259 10.00 13.26 4.72
C GLU A 259 10.46 12.55 3.44
N ASN A 260 10.49 11.22 3.46
CA ASN A 260 10.77 10.39 2.30
C ASN A 260 9.61 10.35 1.29
N ALA A 261 8.36 10.41 1.78
CA ALA A 261 7.13 10.43 0.98
C ALA A 261 7.12 9.39 -0.18
N CYS A 262 7.20 9.80 -1.45
CA CYS A 262 7.23 8.90 -2.59
C CYS A 262 8.48 8.00 -2.61
N GLU A 263 9.62 8.51 -2.14
CA GLU A 263 10.92 7.82 -2.15
C GLU A 263 11.03 6.71 -1.07
N ASN A 264 10.01 6.56 -0.21
CA ASN A 264 9.86 5.33 0.59
C ASN A 264 9.82 4.09 -0.30
N CYS A 265 9.23 4.21 -1.50
CA CYS A 265 9.01 3.08 -2.41
C CYS A 265 9.60 3.31 -3.80
N HIS A 266 9.68 4.55 -4.27
CA HIS A 266 10.11 4.87 -5.62
C HIS A 266 11.54 5.39 -5.67
N ASN A 267 12.31 4.94 -6.67
CA ASN A 267 13.64 5.45 -6.96
C ASN A 267 13.66 6.09 -8.36
N PRO A 268 13.83 7.42 -8.49
CA PRO A 268 13.80 8.08 -9.81
C PRO A 268 14.96 7.69 -10.73
N HIS A 269 16.06 7.14 -10.19
CA HIS A 269 17.23 6.77 -10.96
C HIS A 269 17.81 5.44 -10.49
N THR A 270 18.15 4.54 -11.41
CA THR A 270 18.73 3.22 -11.08
C THR A 270 17.83 2.36 -10.18
N ALA A 271 16.52 2.41 -10.40
CA ALA A 271 15.54 1.58 -9.69
C ALA A 271 15.80 0.07 -9.92
N GLU A 272 15.85 -0.72 -8.84
CA GLU A 272 16.00 -2.18 -8.99
C GLU A 272 14.73 -2.78 -9.64
N GLY A 273 13.56 -2.27 -9.24
CA GLY A 273 12.29 -2.52 -9.93
C GLY A 273 12.09 -1.50 -11.03
N ALA A 274 12.55 -1.82 -12.24
CA ALA A 274 12.43 -0.93 -13.40
C ALA A 274 10.97 -0.55 -13.70
N GLU A 275 10.04 -1.51 -13.64
CA GLU A 275 8.62 -1.20 -13.78
C GLU A 275 8.13 -0.39 -12.57
N ARG A 276 7.49 0.76 -12.83
CA ARG A 276 7.01 1.70 -11.80
C ARG A 276 8.11 2.31 -10.91
N LEU A 277 9.38 2.08 -11.23
CA LEU A 277 10.56 2.68 -10.59
C LEU A 277 10.60 2.43 -9.09
N THR A 278 10.48 1.17 -8.66
CA THR A 278 10.50 0.82 -7.24
C THR A 278 11.92 0.56 -6.72
N ASN A 279 12.13 0.84 -5.43
CA ASN A 279 13.41 0.66 -4.74
C ASN A 279 13.94 -0.78 -4.89
N TYR A 280 13.03 -1.76 -4.85
CA TYR A 280 13.35 -3.18 -4.96
C TYR A 280 12.57 -3.84 -6.10
N LEU A 281 13.19 -4.84 -6.74
CA LEU A 281 12.56 -5.67 -7.76
C LEU A 281 11.50 -6.63 -7.17
N VAL A 282 11.76 -7.14 -5.97
CA VAL A 282 10.78 -7.95 -5.21
C VAL A 282 9.77 -7.00 -4.59
N GLU A 283 8.50 -7.12 -4.98
CA GLU A 283 7.45 -6.14 -4.71
C GLU A 283 7.24 -5.95 -3.20
N GLU A 284 7.20 -7.03 -2.43
CA GLU A 284 7.00 -7.01 -1.00
C GLU A 284 8.17 -6.39 -0.24
N SER A 285 9.38 -6.41 -0.80
CA SER A 285 10.52 -5.72 -0.18
C SER A 285 10.28 -4.21 -0.10
N ASN A 286 9.48 -3.64 -1.00
CA ASN A 286 9.09 -2.22 -0.93
C ASN A 286 8.13 -1.92 0.24
N CYS A 287 7.49 -2.94 0.82
CA CYS A 287 6.58 -2.79 1.96
C CYS A 287 7.22 -3.31 3.27
N LEU A 288 7.76 -4.53 3.24
CA LEU A 288 8.23 -5.27 4.42
C LEU A 288 9.49 -4.67 5.04
N ASN A 289 10.32 -3.93 4.29
CA ASN A 289 11.45 -3.20 4.87
C ASN A 289 11.02 -2.20 5.97
N CYS A 290 9.80 -1.66 5.88
CA CYS A 290 9.21 -0.79 6.91
C CYS A 290 8.21 -1.53 7.82
N HIS A 291 7.46 -2.48 7.27
CA HIS A 291 6.37 -3.19 7.96
C HIS A 291 6.81 -4.42 8.77
N ASN A 292 8.10 -4.64 8.95
CA ASN A 292 8.71 -5.68 9.80
C ASN A 292 8.80 -5.30 11.30
N GLY A 293 8.21 -4.18 11.72
CA GLY A 293 8.32 -3.66 13.08
C GLY A 293 9.49 -2.70 13.33
N ASN A 294 10.30 -2.39 12.30
CA ASN A 294 11.44 -1.47 12.43
C ASN A 294 11.12 -0.01 12.11
N VAL A 295 10.02 0.25 11.38
CA VAL A 295 9.48 1.59 11.14
C VAL A 295 8.01 1.63 11.57
N ALA A 296 7.19 0.74 11.02
CA ALA A 296 5.81 0.58 11.44
C ALA A 296 5.75 -0.03 12.85
N SER A 297 4.76 0.35 13.66
CA SER A 297 4.58 -0.21 15.00
C SER A 297 4.16 -1.68 14.99
N GLY A 298 3.46 -2.10 13.94
CA GLY A 298 3.08 -3.49 13.73
C GLY A 298 4.14 -4.23 12.91
N ASN A 299 4.37 -5.49 13.25
CA ASN A 299 5.19 -6.40 12.46
C ASN A 299 4.27 -7.30 11.65
N ILE A 300 4.21 -7.12 10.34
CA ILE A 300 3.38 -7.97 9.49
C ILE A 300 4.08 -9.28 9.10
N GLU A 301 5.41 -9.30 9.05
CA GLU A 301 6.18 -10.50 8.74
C GLU A 301 5.93 -11.62 9.75
N SER A 302 5.69 -11.29 11.03
CA SER A 302 5.31 -12.29 12.03
C SER A 302 4.00 -12.98 11.67
N ALA A 303 3.00 -12.24 11.19
CA ALA A 303 1.74 -12.80 10.74
C ALA A 303 1.91 -13.64 9.48
N LEU A 304 2.69 -13.17 8.50
CA LEU A 304 2.97 -13.87 7.24
C LEU A 304 3.82 -15.14 7.41
N SER A 305 4.53 -15.29 8.53
CA SER A 305 5.30 -16.51 8.84
C SER A 305 4.44 -17.68 9.37
N LYS A 306 3.14 -17.46 9.58
CA LYS A 306 2.23 -18.46 10.13
C LYS A 306 1.85 -19.53 9.10
N PRO A 307 1.40 -20.72 9.54
CA PRO A 307 1.13 -21.83 8.61
C PRO A 307 -0.06 -21.62 7.67
N TYR A 308 -1.01 -20.74 8.01
CA TYR A 308 -2.15 -20.41 7.17
C TYR A 308 -2.17 -18.91 6.92
N THR A 309 -1.87 -18.51 5.68
CA THR A 309 -1.64 -17.11 5.30
C THR A 309 -2.20 -16.84 3.92
N HIS A 310 -2.40 -15.56 3.62
CA HIS A 310 -2.32 -15.11 2.24
C HIS A 310 -0.83 -15.01 1.90
N ASP A 311 -0.35 -15.98 1.12
CA ASP A 311 1.07 -16.17 0.88
C ASP A 311 1.56 -15.24 -0.23
N VAL A 312 2.17 -14.12 0.16
CA VAL A 312 2.74 -13.13 -0.76
C VAL A 312 4.04 -13.63 -1.40
N TYR A 313 4.89 -14.31 -0.63
CA TYR A 313 6.21 -14.80 -1.05
C TYR A 313 6.19 -15.86 -2.17
N SER A 314 5.02 -16.41 -2.50
CA SER A 314 4.87 -17.40 -3.57
C SER A 314 4.70 -16.76 -4.96
N TYR A 315 4.49 -15.45 -5.05
CA TYR A 315 4.00 -14.79 -6.27
C TYR A 315 4.87 -13.64 -6.81
N ASP A 316 6.20 -13.76 -6.78
CA ASP A 316 7.10 -12.71 -7.29
C ASP A 316 6.82 -12.27 -8.75
N GLN A 317 6.64 -10.96 -8.98
CA GLN A 317 6.57 -10.31 -10.29
C GLN A 317 5.42 -10.83 -11.18
N ILE A 318 4.32 -11.28 -10.57
CA ILE A 318 3.12 -11.70 -11.29
C ILE A 318 2.10 -10.56 -11.38
N HIS A 319 2.06 -9.70 -10.37
CA HIS A 319 1.11 -8.60 -10.29
C HIS A 319 1.40 -7.51 -11.33
N ASP A 320 0.34 -7.06 -12.00
CA ASP A 320 0.37 -5.91 -12.89
C ASP A 320 -0.79 -4.99 -12.55
N ASP A 321 -0.51 -3.72 -12.26
CA ASP A 321 -1.55 -2.73 -11.98
C ASP A 321 -2.56 -2.55 -13.12
N ALA A 322 -2.21 -2.92 -14.36
CA ALA A 322 -3.09 -2.92 -15.53
C ALA A 322 -3.92 -4.21 -15.68
N GLU A 323 -3.80 -5.17 -14.75
CA GLU A 323 -4.54 -6.42 -14.82
C GLU A 323 -6.07 -6.23 -14.74
N SER A 324 -6.78 -7.27 -15.16
CA SER A 324 -8.24 -7.30 -15.05
C SER A 324 -8.68 -7.18 -13.59
N LYS A 325 -9.65 -6.31 -13.33
CA LYS A 325 -10.25 -6.14 -12.00
C LYS A 325 -10.82 -7.43 -11.42
N GLN A 326 -11.35 -8.30 -12.28
CA GLN A 326 -11.67 -9.67 -11.91
C GLN A 326 -10.44 -10.54 -12.10
N VAL A 327 -10.02 -11.22 -11.04
CA VAL A 327 -8.82 -12.06 -11.00
C VAL A 327 -8.95 -13.20 -12.00
N GLN A 328 -8.00 -13.26 -12.94
CA GLN A 328 -7.90 -14.31 -13.96
C GLN A 328 -6.82 -15.35 -13.58
N THR A 329 -5.74 -14.88 -12.96
CA THR A 329 -4.64 -15.70 -12.44
C THR A 329 -4.55 -15.41 -10.95
N MET A 330 -4.74 -16.43 -10.12
CA MET A 330 -4.67 -16.25 -8.67
C MET A 330 -3.23 -15.97 -8.25
N HIS A 331 -3.03 -14.81 -7.65
CA HIS A 331 -1.84 -14.38 -6.94
C HIS A 331 -2.31 -13.46 -5.79
N VAL A 332 -1.43 -13.15 -4.84
CA VAL A 332 -1.75 -12.21 -3.77
C VAL A 332 -0.53 -11.37 -3.47
N GLU A 333 -0.66 -10.06 -3.69
CA GLU A 333 0.31 -9.05 -3.30
C GLU A 333 -0.26 -8.09 -2.25
N CYS A 334 0.62 -7.32 -1.61
CA CYS A 334 0.19 -6.25 -0.69
C CYS A 334 -0.76 -5.26 -1.38
N VAL A 335 -0.46 -4.92 -2.63
CA VAL A 335 -1.23 -3.95 -3.43
C VAL A 335 -2.55 -4.51 -3.97
N ASP A 336 -2.80 -5.81 -3.84
CA ASP A 336 -4.11 -6.37 -4.17
C ASP A 336 -5.19 -6.02 -3.15
N CYS A 337 -4.77 -5.80 -1.91
CA CYS A 337 -5.65 -5.46 -0.79
C CYS A 337 -5.52 -3.99 -0.37
N HIS A 338 -4.36 -3.38 -0.60
CA HIS A 338 -4.05 -2.04 -0.14
C HIS A 338 -3.72 -1.11 -1.31
N ASN A 339 -4.10 0.15 -1.18
CA ASN A 339 -3.57 1.20 -2.05
C ASN A 339 -2.63 2.09 -1.23
N PRO A 340 -1.30 1.99 -1.38
CA PRO A 340 -0.35 2.73 -0.53
C PRO A 340 -0.48 4.25 -0.67
N HIS A 341 -1.03 4.73 -1.80
CA HIS A 341 -1.29 6.15 -2.02
C HIS A 341 -2.51 6.69 -1.27
N LYS A 342 -3.40 5.81 -0.79
CA LYS A 342 -4.68 6.20 -0.18
C LYS A 342 -4.89 5.65 1.23
N ALA A 343 -4.24 4.54 1.55
CA ALA A 343 -4.38 3.83 2.81
C ALA A 343 -4.13 4.77 4.00
N ASN A 344 -5.04 4.73 4.98
CA ASN A 344 -5.01 5.59 6.15
C ASN A 344 -5.67 4.92 7.37
N SER A 345 -5.73 5.62 8.49
CA SER A 345 -6.23 5.10 9.77
C SER A 345 -7.73 5.34 10.02
N THR A 346 -8.49 5.76 9.01
CA THR A 346 -9.94 6.02 9.16
C THR A 346 -10.65 4.73 9.55
N ALA A 347 -11.29 4.73 10.72
CA ALA A 347 -12.11 3.62 11.17
C ALA A 347 -13.45 3.56 10.43
N ALA A 348 -13.98 2.36 10.24
CA ALA A 348 -15.30 2.12 9.67
C ALA A 348 -16.09 1.11 10.51
N SER A 349 -17.40 1.09 10.35
CA SER A 349 -18.28 0.07 10.91
C SER A 349 -18.90 -0.77 9.80
N ALA A 350 -19.03 -2.07 10.06
CA ALA A 350 -19.48 -3.03 9.06
C ALA A 350 -20.83 -2.62 8.45
N PRO A 351 -20.99 -2.77 7.12
CA PRO A 351 -20.06 -3.42 6.20
C PRO A 351 -19.04 -2.47 5.54
N ASN A 352 -19.02 -1.18 5.90
CA ASN A 352 -18.23 -0.17 5.19
C ASN A 352 -16.73 -0.45 5.24
N ALA A 353 -16.04 -0.24 4.13
CA ALA A 353 -14.60 -0.41 4.03
C ALA A 353 -13.86 0.62 4.92
N GLY A 354 -12.84 0.15 5.64
CA GLY A 354 -11.96 0.99 6.45
C GLY A 354 -10.84 1.66 5.66
N GLY A 355 -10.17 2.62 6.28
CA GLY A 355 -9.03 3.34 5.73
C GLY A 355 -7.88 2.48 5.19
N PRO A 356 -7.53 1.31 5.79
CA PRO A 356 -6.44 0.47 5.28
C PRO A 356 -6.67 -0.09 3.87
N VAL A 357 -7.93 -0.32 3.47
CA VAL A 357 -8.29 -0.90 2.16
C VAL A 357 -8.87 0.16 1.22
N LEU A 358 -8.78 1.44 1.59
CA LEU A 358 -9.30 2.53 0.77
C LEU A 358 -8.60 2.55 -0.59
N GLY A 359 -9.39 2.58 -1.67
CA GLY A 359 -8.88 2.60 -3.03
C GLY A 359 -8.40 1.26 -3.57
N ALA A 360 -8.62 0.18 -2.84
CA ALA A 360 -8.48 -1.16 -3.37
C ALA A 360 -9.63 -1.46 -4.36
N ARG A 361 -9.35 -2.33 -5.33
CA ARG A 361 -10.32 -2.82 -6.31
C ARG A 361 -11.12 -3.99 -5.72
N GLY A 362 -12.33 -4.18 -6.20
CA GLY A 362 -13.22 -5.22 -5.68
C GLY A 362 -14.26 -5.71 -6.68
N ILE A 363 -15.16 -6.56 -6.19
CA ILE A 363 -16.34 -7.06 -6.90
C ILE A 363 -17.58 -6.81 -6.04
N ASP A 364 -18.60 -6.16 -6.60
CA ASP A 364 -19.84 -5.86 -5.89
C ASP A 364 -20.71 -7.13 -5.68
N THR A 365 -21.81 -6.97 -4.93
CA THR A 365 -22.79 -8.03 -4.67
C THR A 365 -23.55 -8.49 -5.92
N ASN A 366 -23.38 -7.88 -7.09
CA ASN A 366 -23.92 -8.35 -8.37
C ASN A 366 -22.87 -9.07 -9.23
N GLY A 367 -21.60 -9.07 -8.82
CA GLY A 367 -20.49 -9.62 -9.57
C GLY A 367 -19.83 -8.61 -10.54
N ASN A 368 -20.13 -7.32 -10.41
CA ASN A 368 -19.52 -6.28 -11.24
C ASN A 368 -18.22 -5.77 -10.60
N PRO A 369 -17.20 -5.44 -11.41
CA PRO A 369 -15.99 -4.80 -10.91
C PRO A 369 -16.21 -3.41 -10.30
N VAL A 370 -15.51 -3.16 -9.19
CA VAL A 370 -15.49 -1.89 -8.45
C VAL A 370 -14.07 -1.35 -8.41
N GLU A 371 -13.88 -0.07 -8.75
CA GLU A 371 -12.56 0.58 -8.73
C GLU A 371 -12.07 0.93 -7.33
N ASN A 372 -12.99 1.38 -6.47
CA ASN A 372 -12.72 1.74 -5.09
C ASN A 372 -13.78 1.08 -4.22
N VAL A 373 -13.39 0.06 -3.45
CA VAL A 373 -14.29 -0.65 -2.54
C VAL A 373 -14.98 0.33 -1.58
N GLN A 374 -16.29 0.16 -1.42
CA GLN A 374 -17.11 0.87 -0.45
C GLN A 374 -17.43 -0.01 0.76
N TYR A 375 -17.43 -1.33 0.57
CA TYR A 375 -17.65 -2.33 1.61
C TYR A 375 -16.51 -3.34 1.67
N GLU A 376 -16.12 -3.81 2.86
CA GLU A 376 -14.96 -4.72 3.04
C GLU A 376 -15.12 -6.01 2.21
N TYR A 377 -16.33 -6.57 2.16
CA TYR A 377 -16.59 -7.81 1.43
C TYR A 377 -16.31 -7.68 -0.07
N GLU A 378 -16.39 -6.48 -0.66
CA GLU A 378 -16.13 -6.29 -2.08
C GLU A 378 -14.67 -6.58 -2.43
N LEU A 379 -13.75 -6.27 -1.50
CA LEU A 379 -12.35 -6.64 -1.63
C LEU A 379 -12.19 -8.15 -1.63
N CYS A 380 -12.79 -8.83 -0.65
CA CYS A 380 -12.72 -10.29 -0.56
C CYS A 380 -13.30 -10.97 -1.81
N TYR A 381 -14.39 -10.44 -2.36
CA TYR A 381 -15.04 -10.98 -3.55
C TYR A 381 -14.19 -10.88 -4.81
N ARG A 382 -13.18 -10.02 -4.87
CA ARG A 382 -12.21 -9.98 -5.98
C ARG A 382 -11.59 -11.35 -6.25
N CYS A 383 -11.26 -12.09 -5.19
CA CYS A 383 -10.63 -13.41 -5.27
C CYS A 383 -11.57 -14.56 -4.87
N HIS A 384 -12.55 -14.31 -4.01
CA HIS A 384 -13.41 -15.36 -3.41
C HIS A 384 -14.81 -15.48 -4.03
N ALA A 385 -15.19 -14.61 -4.98
CA ALA A 385 -16.48 -14.71 -5.66
C ALA A 385 -16.45 -15.61 -6.91
N GLY A 386 -15.84 -16.79 -6.80
CA GLY A 386 -15.78 -17.80 -7.87
C GLY A 386 -14.75 -17.50 -8.97
N SER A 387 -13.71 -16.73 -8.65
CA SER A 387 -12.55 -16.52 -9.52
C SER A 387 -11.80 -17.85 -9.76
N ALA A 388 -11.02 -17.90 -10.85
CA ALA A 388 -10.25 -19.11 -11.16
C ALA A 388 -9.26 -19.38 -10.02
N GLY A 389 -9.30 -20.60 -9.45
CA GLY A 389 -8.44 -20.98 -8.32
C GLY A 389 -8.95 -20.58 -6.94
N SER A 390 -10.15 -19.98 -6.82
CA SER A 390 -10.77 -19.77 -5.50
C SER A 390 -10.85 -21.10 -4.73
N PRO A 391 -10.50 -21.12 -3.43
CA PRO A 391 -10.60 -22.32 -2.62
C PRO A 391 -12.07 -22.78 -2.53
N GLY A 392 -12.31 -24.07 -2.72
CA GLY A 392 -13.62 -24.65 -2.47
C GLY A 392 -13.91 -24.83 -0.97
N SER A 393 -15.14 -25.19 -0.63
CA SER A 393 -15.50 -25.51 0.75
C SER A 393 -14.59 -26.60 1.33
N ALA A 394 -14.00 -26.32 2.49
CA ALA A 394 -13.21 -27.28 3.26
C ALA A 394 -14.04 -28.46 3.80
N ILE A 395 -15.34 -28.25 4.00
CA ILE A 395 -16.29 -29.23 4.51
C ILE A 395 -17.15 -29.69 3.33
N THR A 396 -17.25 -31.01 3.13
CA THR A 396 -18.16 -31.57 2.12
C THR A 396 -19.60 -31.29 2.51
N ARG A 397 -20.30 -30.43 1.76
CA ARG A 397 -21.66 -30.00 2.07
C ARG A 397 -22.70 -30.77 1.28
N GLN A 398 -23.96 -30.72 1.72
CA GLN A 398 -25.09 -31.19 0.93
C GLN A 398 -25.35 -30.25 -0.26
N ILE A 399 -25.26 -28.94 0.00
CA ILE A 399 -25.30 -27.88 -1.01
C ILE A 399 -23.90 -27.27 -1.05
N GLU A 400 -23.18 -27.48 -2.15
CA GLU A 400 -21.88 -26.85 -2.36
C GLU A 400 -22.04 -25.56 -3.18
N GLN A 401 -21.46 -24.47 -2.65
CA GLN A 401 -21.35 -23.18 -3.30
C GLN A 401 -19.93 -22.68 -3.04
N ASN A 402 -19.15 -22.42 -4.09
CA ASN A 402 -17.76 -21.94 -3.94
C ASN A 402 -17.61 -20.47 -4.37
N ASN A 403 -18.73 -19.82 -4.69
CA ASN A 403 -18.77 -18.38 -4.92
C ASN A 403 -19.30 -17.72 -3.66
N THR A 404 -18.41 -17.15 -2.86
CA THR A 404 -18.74 -16.61 -1.54
C THR A 404 -19.76 -15.46 -1.59
N ARG A 405 -19.78 -14.67 -2.69
CA ARG A 405 -20.84 -13.68 -2.93
C ARG A 405 -22.23 -14.32 -2.98
N LEU A 406 -22.35 -15.49 -3.61
CA LEU A 406 -23.63 -16.21 -3.69
C LEU A 406 -24.01 -16.90 -2.38
N GLU A 407 -23.06 -17.11 -1.45
CA GLU A 407 -23.34 -17.62 -0.10
C GLU A 407 -23.92 -16.53 0.80
N PHE A 408 -23.49 -15.28 0.64
CA PHE A 408 -23.93 -14.14 1.46
C PHE A 408 -25.06 -13.30 0.84
N ASP A 409 -25.50 -13.61 -0.39
CA ASP A 409 -26.61 -12.92 -1.06
C ASP A 409 -27.82 -12.77 -0.13
N LEU A 410 -28.30 -11.54 0.04
CA LEU A 410 -29.38 -11.24 0.98
C LEU A 410 -30.69 -11.99 0.68
N ASN A 411 -30.91 -12.51 -0.53
CA ASN A 411 -32.08 -13.33 -0.88
C ASN A 411 -32.00 -14.77 -0.38
N ASN A 412 -30.85 -15.18 0.16
CA ASN A 412 -30.64 -16.54 0.64
C ASN A 412 -31.54 -16.88 1.83
N PRO A 413 -31.99 -18.14 1.96
CA PRO A 413 -32.78 -18.62 3.09
C PRO A 413 -32.09 -18.43 4.45
N SER A 414 -30.75 -18.49 4.50
CA SER A 414 -29.95 -18.11 5.66
C SER A 414 -28.51 -17.80 5.28
N TYR A 415 -27.89 -16.92 6.05
CA TYR A 415 -26.52 -16.43 5.91
C TYR A 415 -26.08 -15.74 7.21
N HIS A 416 -24.77 -15.68 7.49
CA HIS A 416 -24.23 -14.75 8.46
C HIS A 416 -24.21 -13.32 7.88
N PRO A 417 -24.40 -12.27 8.72
CA PRO A 417 -24.74 -10.94 8.25
C PRO A 417 -23.51 -10.14 7.81
N VAL A 418 -22.93 -10.49 6.65
CA VAL A 418 -21.78 -9.79 6.05
C VAL A 418 -22.22 -8.69 5.08
N GLU A 419 -23.05 -9.02 4.09
CA GLU A 419 -23.58 -8.03 3.13
C GLU A 419 -24.64 -7.12 3.77
N GLY A 420 -25.27 -7.57 4.85
CA GLY A 420 -26.35 -6.88 5.54
C GLY A 420 -27.01 -7.73 6.62
N VAL A 421 -28.09 -7.21 7.19
CA VAL A 421 -28.81 -7.85 8.31
C VAL A 421 -29.27 -9.27 7.95
N GLY A 422 -29.10 -10.19 8.91
CA GLY A 422 -29.47 -11.60 8.77
C GLY A 422 -30.98 -11.81 8.64
N ARG A 423 -31.39 -12.97 8.08
CA ARG A 423 -32.82 -13.30 7.90
C ARG A 423 -33.56 -13.64 9.19
N ASN A 424 -32.86 -14.20 10.18
CA ASN A 424 -33.49 -14.69 11.40
C ASN A 424 -33.70 -13.55 12.40
N ALA A 425 -34.95 -13.30 12.77
CA ALA A 425 -35.34 -12.29 13.73
C ALA A 425 -35.30 -12.76 15.20
N ASN A 426 -34.90 -14.01 15.44
CA ASN A 426 -34.81 -14.62 16.76
C ASN A 426 -33.51 -15.43 16.88
N VAL A 427 -32.45 -14.81 17.40
CA VAL A 427 -31.15 -15.47 17.62
C VAL A 427 -30.78 -15.38 19.10
N PRO A 428 -31.43 -16.19 19.96
CA PRO A 428 -31.37 -16.03 21.42
C PRO A 428 -29.99 -16.31 22.02
N SER A 429 -29.08 -16.89 21.24
CA SER A 429 -27.70 -17.12 21.66
C SER A 429 -26.79 -15.92 21.43
N LEU A 430 -27.18 -14.83 20.77
CA LEU A 430 -26.25 -13.71 20.55
C LEU A 430 -25.76 -13.08 21.87
N ILE A 431 -24.45 -12.88 21.98
CA ILE A 431 -23.85 -12.16 23.11
C ILE A 431 -23.83 -10.65 22.85
N THR A 432 -23.94 -9.85 23.91
CA THR A 432 -23.76 -8.39 23.81
C THR A 432 -22.35 -8.06 23.28
N PRO A 433 -22.19 -7.11 22.35
CA PRO A 433 -23.19 -6.15 21.84
C PRO A 433 -23.98 -6.60 20.60
N TYR A 434 -23.83 -7.84 20.15
CA TYR A 434 -24.51 -8.33 18.96
C TYR A 434 -26.02 -8.44 19.16
N THR A 435 -26.76 -8.12 18.10
CA THR A 435 -28.21 -8.25 18.00
C THR A 435 -28.55 -8.81 16.63
N GLU A 436 -29.81 -9.16 16.40
CA GLU A 436 -30.29 -9.63 15.09
C GLU A 436 -30.10 -8.59 13.97
N ASN A 437 -29.88 -7.32 14.31
CA ASN A 437 -29.59 -6.24 13.36
C ASN A 437 -28.09 -5.99 13.13
N SER A 438 -27.21 -6.74 13.80
CA SER A 438 -25.77 -6.57 13.64
C SER A 438 -25.31 -7.02 12.25
N VAL A 439 -24.33 -6.30 11.71
CA VAL A 439 -23.56 -6.66 10.50
C VAL A 439 -22.12 -6.85 10.96
N ILE A 440 -21.43 -7.84 10.39
CA ILE A 440 -20.06 -8.23 10.74
C ILE A 440 -19.16 -8.15 9.50
N TYR A 441 -17.85 -8.10 9.72
CA TYR A 441 -16.84 -8.14 8.67
C TYR A 441 -16.42 -9.58 8.35
N CYS A 442 -15.84 -9.79 7.18
CA CYS A 442 -15.14 -11.04 6.87
C CYS A 442 -14.00 -11.29 7.88
N THR A 443 -13.31 -10.22 8.25
CA THR A 443 -12.19 -10.24 9.21
C THR A 443 -12.59 -10.44 10.68
N ASP A 444 -13.89 -10.45 11.01
CA ASP A 444 -14.33 -10.87 12.35
C ASP A 444 -14.13 -12.38 12.56
N CYS A 445 -14.12 -13.17 11.48
CA CYS A 445 -13.81 -14.59 11.48
C CYS A 445 -12.42 -14.90 10.91
N HIS A 446 -12.02 -14.22 9.83
CA HIS A 446 -10.75 -14.45 9.12
C HIS A 446 -9.71 -13.38 9.46
N ALA A 447 -8.91 -13.63 10.48
CA ALA A 447 -7.86 -12.71 10.93
C ALA A 447 -6.77 -13.45 11.69
N SER A 448 -5.74 -12.71 12.08
CA SER A 448 -4.72 -13.24 12.98
C SER A 448 -5.30 -13.72 14.31
N ASN A 449 -4.84 -14.89 14.74
CA ASN A 449 -5.10 -15.41 16.08
C ASN A 449 -4.34 -14.68 17.19
N ASP A 450 -3.38 -13.81 16.82
CA ASP A 450 -2.62 -13.01 17.77
C ASP A 450 -3.10 -11.56 17.70
N ALA A 451 -3.61 -11.04 18.82
CA ALA A 451 -4.13 -9.68 18.91
C ALA A 451 -3.03 -8.60 18.81
N THR A 452 -1.75 -8.98 18.87
CA THR A 452 -0.61 -8.07 18.69
C THR A 452 -0.20 -7.90 17.23
N ASP A 453 -0.63 -8.80 16.34
CA ASP A 453 -0.37 -8.66 14.91
C ASP A 453 -1.23 -7.55 14.30
N PRO A 454 -0.78 -6.95 13.18
CA PRO A 454 -1.62 -6.06 12.39
C PRO A 454 -2.97 -6.71 12.01
N ALA A 455 -4.05 -5.97 12.25
CA ALA A 455 -5.40 -6.43 11.93
C ALA A 455 -5.56 -6.70 10.43
N GLY A 456 -6.24 -7.80 10.10
CA GLY A 456 -6.47 -8.25 8.73
C GLY A 456 -6.22 -9.75 8.56
N PRO A 457 -6.53 -10.32 7.38
CA PRO A 457 -6.46 -11.75 7.11
C PRO A 457 -5.06 -12.20 6.68
N HIS A 458 -4.01 -11.66 7.30
CA HIS A 458 -2.64 -11.89 6.84
C HIS A 458 -2.14 -13.30 7.14
N GLY A 459 -2.38 -13.78 8.37
CA GLY A 459 -2.01 -15.12 8.76
C GLY A 459 -2.50 -15.54 10.14
N SER A 460 -2.75 -16.83 10.31
CA SER A 460 -3.18 -17.46 11.55
C SER A 460 -2.53 -18.83 11.76
N ILE A 461 -2.44 -19.28 13.01
CA ILE A 461 -2.10 -20.66 13.33
C ILE A 461 -3.26 -21.62 13.07
N TYR A 462 -4.49 -21.10 12.95
CA TYR A 462 -5.69 -21.90 12.69
C TYR A 462 -5.96 -22.02 11.19
N PRO A 463 -6.38 -23.21 10.70
CA PRO A 463 -6.72 -23.42 9.29
C PRO A 463 -7.65 -22.36 8.73
N TYR A 464 -7.49 -22.04 7.44
CA TYR A 464 -8.32 -21.05 6.72
C TYR A 464 -8.23 -19.62 7.28
N ILE A 465 -7.10 -19.31 7.91
CA ILE A 465 -6.82 -17.99 8.50
C ILE A 465 -7.87 -17.60 9.54
N LEU A 466 -8.37 -18.58 10.30
CA LEU A 466 -9.39 -18.30 11.31
C LEU A 466 -8.79 -17.58 12.52
N LYS A 467 -9.51 -16.60 13.05
CA LYS A 467 -9.09 -15.81 14.21
C LYS A 467 -9.05 -16.63 15.50
N PHE A 468 -9.92 -17.61 15.60
CA PHE A 468 -10.05 -18.49 16.77
C PHE A 468 -10.19 -19.94 16.32
N ASN A 469 -9.94 -20.86 17.25
CA ASN A 469 -10.02 -22.28 16.95
C ASN A 469 -11.45 -22.69 16.57
N TYR A 470 -11.55 -23.56 15.57
CA TYR A 470 -12.81 -24.16 15.13
C TYR A 470 -12.58 -25.59 14.63
N GLU A 471 -12.78 -26.54 15.54
CA GLU A 471 -12.66 -27.96 15.24
C GLU A 471 -13.86 -28.46 14.43
N THR A 472 -13.60 -29.19 13.34
CA THR A 472 -14.64 -29.70 12.44
C THR A 472 -14.67 -31.22 12.32
N ALA A 473 -13.74 -31.91 12.99
CA ALA A 473 -13.69 -33.36 13.01
C ALA A 473 -14.84 -33.94 13.84
N ASP A 474 -15.50 -34.98 13.31
CA ASP A 474 -16.54 -35.73 14.04
C ASP A 474 -15.97 -36.39 15.31
N TYR A 475 -16.80 -36.56 16.32
CA TYR A 475 -16.42 -37.00 17.68
C TYR A 475 -15.46 -36.05 18.43
N THR A 476 -15.37 -34.80 18.01
CA THR A 476 -14.67 -33.78 18.79
C THR A 476 -15.52 -33.39 19.99
N LYS A 477 -14.97 -33.63 21.19
CA LYS A 477 -15.64 -33.24 22.43
C LYS A 477 -15.86 -31.74 22.47
N GLU A 478 -17.08 -31.36 22.81
CA GLU A 478 -17.43 -29.96 23.00
C GLU A 478 -16.57 -29.34 24.13
N SER A 479 -15.99 -28.18 23.83
CA SER A 479 -15.37 -27.28 24.80
C SER A 479 -15.39 -25.85 24.25
N TYR A 480 -15.19 -24.85 25.11
CA TYR A 480 -15.06 -23.47 24.66
C TYR A 480 -13.91 -23.33 23.66
N GLN A 481 -12.77 -23.97 23.94
CA GLN A 481 -11.56 -23.90 23.12
C GLN A 481 -11.69 -24.58 21.76
N ASN A 482 -12.54 -25.60 21.62
CA ASN A 482 -12.70 -26.29 20.34
C ASN A 482 -13.63 -25.53 19.38
N TYR A 483 -14.59 -24.78 19.92
CA TYR A 483 -15.58 -24.02 19.14
C TYR A 483 -15.53 -22.52 19.45
N GLU A 484 -14.34 -22.03 19.81
CA GLU A 484 -14.12 -20.67 20.31
C GLU A 484 -14.62 -19.63 19.30
N LEU A 485 -14.38 -19.86 18.00
CA LEU A 485 -14.83 -18.98 16.91
C LEU A 485 -16.33 -18.69 17.00
N CYS A 486 -17.16 -19.72 17.14
CA CYS A 486 -18.62 -19.57 17.24
C CYS A 486 -19.01 -18.85 18.53
N TYR A 487 -18.30 -19.16 19.63
CA TYR A 487 -18.59 -18.60 20.94
C TYR A 487 -18.18 -17.14 21.12
N GLN A 488 -17.45 -16.54 20.17
CA GLN A 488 -17.21 -15.10 20.14
C GLN A 488 -18.47 -14.28 19.83
N CYS A 489 -19.48 -14.89 19.22
CA CYS A 489 -20.75 -14.23 18.90
C CYS A 489 -21.95 -14.92 19.58
N HIS A 490 -21.84 -16.20 19.89
CA HIS A 490 -22.92 -16.99 20.48
C HIS A 490 -22.61 -17.48 21.90
N ASP A 491 -23.50 -17.25 22.85
CA ASP A 491 -23.42 -17.74 24.22
C ASP A 491 -23.48 -19.27 24.22
N ARG A 492 -22.35 -19.87 24.60
CA ARG A 492 -22.22 -21.29 24.83
C ARG A 492 -23.32 -21.81 25.75
N ASN A 493 -23.69 -21.10 26.82
CA ASN A 493 -24.70 -21.58 27.75
C ASN A 493 -26.09 -21.64 27.11
N ALA A 494 -26.49 -20.61 26.37
CA ALA A 494 -27.72 -20.62 25.59
C ALA A 494 -27.78 -21.77 24.56
N ILE A 495 -26.65 -22.20 24.01
CA ILE A 495 -26.60 -23.29 23.02
C ILE A 495 -26.72 -24.67 23.68
N ILE A 496 -25.87 -25.00 24.65
CA ILE A 496 -25.73 -26.39 25.14
C ILE A 496 -26.24 -26.63 26.57
N ASN A 497 -26.37 -25.58 27.38
CA ASN A 497 -26.78 -25.69 28.79
C ASN A 497 -28.24 -25.26 29.01
N ASP A 498 -28.81 -24.46 28.12
CA ASP A 498 -30.22 -24.14 28.16
C ASP A 498 -31.07 -25.38 27.84
N THR A 499 -31.74 -25.87 28.87
CA THR A 499 -32.68 -27.00 28.78
C THR A 499 -34.12 -26.56 29.01
N SER A 500 -34.36 -25.25 29.04
CA SER A 500 -35.71 -24.67 29.16
C SER A 500 -36.56 -24.94 27.92
N THR A 501 -35.92 -25.11 26.75
CA THR A 501 -36.56 -25.51 25.49
C THR A 501 -36.24 -26.98 25.15
N LYS A 502 -37.18 -27.65 24.45
CA LYS A 502 -36.90 -28.99 23.91
C LYS A 502 -35.79 -28.94 22.85
N PHE A 503 -35.69 -27.85 22.10
CA PHE A 503 -34.61 -27.67 21.13
C PHE A 503 -33.23 -27.70 21.80
N GLY A 504 -33.01 -26.89 22.83
CA GLY A 504 -31.74 -26.86 23.56
C GLY A 504 -31.37 -28.22 24.16
N LYS A 505 -32.35 -28.90 24.78
CA LYS A 505 -32.13 -30.21 25.41
C LYS A 505 -31.98 -31.38 24.42
N ASP A 506 -32.93 -31.54 23.50
CA ASP A 506 -33.09 -32.75 22.69
C ASP A 506 -32.39 -32.65 21.32
N VAL A 507 -31.96 -31.44 20.92
CA VAL A 507 -31.21 -31.19 19.69
C VAL A 507 -29.79 -30.73 19.99
N HIS A 508 -29.57 -29.51 20.48
CA HIS A 508 -28.21 -28.99 20.65
C HIS A 508 -27.40 -29.78 21.68
N ARG A 509 -27.83 -29.83 22.94
CA ARG A 509 -27.11 -30.55 24.00
C ARG A 509 -26.92 -32.02 23.65
N LYS A 510 -27.94 -32.64 23.05
CA LYS A 510 -27.83 -34.04 22.63
C LYS A 510 -26.74 -34.25 21.59
N HIS A 511 -26.75 -33.52 20.48
CA HIS A 511 -25.83 -33.80 19.38
C HIS A 511 -24.43 -33.23 19.66
N ILE A 512 -24.34 -32.01 20.19
CA ILE A 512 -23.05 -31.34 20.41
C ILE A 512 -22.30 -31.96 21.59
N VAL A 513 -22.98 -32.26 22.71
CA VAL A 513 -22.34 -32.79 23.94
C VAL A 513 -22.51 -34.31 24.08
N GLY A 514 -23.66 -34.85 23.67
CA GLY A 514 -23.98 -36.26 23.87
C GLY A 514 -23.42 -37.19 22.78
N GLU A 515 -23.32 -36.71 21.54
CA GLU A 515 -22.84 -37.47 20.39
C GLU A 515 -21.53 -36.88 19.81
N ASP A 516 -20.97 -35.84 20.45
CA ASP A 516 -19.74 -35.15 20.05
C ASP A 516 -19.74 -34.69 18.57
N ALA A 517 -20.89 -34.24 18.08
CA ALA A 517 -21.05 -33.71 16.72
C ALA A 517 -20.68 -32.21 16.68
N PRO A 518 -19.67 -31.79 15.89
CA PRO A 518 -19.29 -30.38 15.81
C PRO A 518 -20.37 -29.52 15.13
N CYS A 519 -20.32 -28.20 15.36
CA CYS A 519 -21.27 -27.24 14.77
C CYS A 519 -21.31 -27.37 13.24
N SER A 520 -20.15 -27.58 12.62
CA SER A 520 -19.95 -27.79 11.19
C SER A 520 -20.71 -28.98 10.62
N THR A 521 -21.07 -29.98 11.43
CA THR A 521 -21.86 -31.13 10.98
C THR A 521 -23.24 -30.71 10.47
N CYS A 522 -23.81 -29.65 11.04
CA CYS A 522 -25.13 -29.15 10.69
C CYS A 522 -25.10 -27.78 10.03
N HIS A 523 -24.24 -26.87 10.50
CA HIS A 523 -24.27 -25.45 10.13
C HIS A 523 -23.17 -25.09 9.12
N ASP A 524 -23.58 -24.37 8.08
CA ASP A 524 -22.70 -23.66 7.17
C ASP A 524 -22.27 -22.31 7.77
N PRO A 525 -20.97 -22.02 7.93
CA PRO A 525 -20.54 -20.74 8.50
C PRO A 525 -20.76 -19.54 7.57
N HIS A 526 -21.09 -19.71 6.29
CA HIS A 526 -21.36 -18.58 5.40
C HIS A 526 -22.85 -18.40 5.14
N GLY A 527 -23.42 -19.20 4.25
CA GLY A 527 -24.83 -19.13 3.89
C GLY A 527 -25.18 -20.12 2.80
N ILE A 528 -26.47 -20.23 2.50
CA ILE A 528 -26.99 -21.21 1.54
C ILE A 528 -27.64 -20.47 0.39
N SER A 529 -27.12 -20.63 -0.83
CA SER A 529 -27.66 -19.97 -2.02
C SER A 529 -29.16 -20.27 -2.21
N SER A 530 -29.94 -19.23 -2.47
CA SER A 530 -31.37 -19.30 -2.79
C SER A 530 -31.68 -20.13 -4.05
N ASN A 531 -30.69 -20.35 -4.91
CA ASN A 531 -30.82 -21.21 -6.09
C ASN A 531 -30.74 -22.72 -5.75
N GLN A 532 -30.27 -23.07 -4.55
CA GLN A 532 -30.00 -24.45 -4.13
C GLN A 532 -30.77 -24.84 -2.88
N GLY A 533 -30.95 -23.91 -1.94
CA GLY A 533 -31.68 -24.12 -0.69
C GLY A 533 -33.08 -23.48 -0.69
N THR A 534 -33.82 -23.70 0.40
CA THR A 534 -35.16 -23.09 0.58
C THR A 534 -35.33 -22.53 1.99
N SER A 535 -36.22 -21.55 2.15
CA SER A 535 -36.58 -20.97 3.45
C SER A 535 -37.36 -21.92 4.36
N GLN A 536 -37.56 -23.17 3.94
CA GLN A 536 -38.13 -24.22 4.76
C GLN A 536 -37.07 -25.25 5.16
N ASN A 537 -36.13 -25.57 4.27
CA ASN A 537 -35.20 -26.69 4.50
C ASN A 537 -33.78 -26.26 4.90
N ASN A 538 -33.45 -24.98 4.71
CA ASN A 538 -32.11 -24.43 4.92
C ASN A 538 -32.15 -23.11 5.70
N THR A 539 -33.11 -22.97 6.61
CA THR A 539 -33.06 -21.90 7.62
C THR A 539 -31.97 -22.20 8.63
N HIS A 540 -31.58 -21.21 9.44
CA HIS A 540 -30.60 -21.36 10.52
C HIS A 540 -29.25 -21.94 10.06
N LEU A 541 -28.83 -21.64 8.84
CA LEU A 541 -27.58 -22.12 8.24
C LEU A 541 -27.50 -23.65 8.09
N ILE A 542 -28.62 -24.37 8.11
CA ILE A 542 -28.56 -25.83 8.06
C ILE A 542 -28.19 -26.33 6.65
N ASN A 543 -26.99 -26.90 6.54
CA ASN A 543 -26.39 -27.52 5.37
C ASN A 543 -25.46 -28.66 5.83
N PHE A 544 -25.94 -29.89 5.78
CA PHE A 544 -25.27 -31.01 6.46
C PHE A 544 -23.89 -31.33 5.87
N ASN A 545 -22.94 -31.66 6.74
CA ASN A 545 -21.67 -32.26 6.35
C ASN A 545 -21.90 -33.71 5.91
N THR A 546 -21.73 -33.99 4.61
CA THR A 546 -22.05 -35.30 4.01
C THR A 546 -21.00 -36.39 4.30
N SER A 547 -19.84 -36.03 4.86
CA SER A 547 -18.88 -37.00 5.40
C SER A 547 -19.36 -37.65 6.71
N VAL A 548 -20.24 -36.99 7.45
CA VAL A 548 -20.78 -37.44 8.75
C VAL A 548 -22.24 -37.86 8.61
N VAL A 549 -23.02 -37.08 7.88
CA VAL A 549 -24.47 -37.24 7.73
C VAL A 549 -24.78 -37.85 6.36
N SER A 550 -25.64 -38.87 6.36
CA SER A 550 -26.08 -39.54 5.12
C SER A 550 -27.59 -39.55 4.99
N SER A 551 -28.09 -39.78 3.78
CA SER A 551 -29.52 -39.87 3.52
C SER A 551 -30.19 -41.07 4.20
N VAL A 552 -31.48 -40.96 4.51
CA VAL A 552 -32.30 -42.12 4.90
C VAL A 552 -32.64 -43.01 3.70
N GLN A 553 -33.31 -44.14 3.96
CA GLN A 553 -33.85 -45.03 2.92
C GLN A 553 -34.72 -44.21 1.93
N MET A 554 -34.42 -44.32 0.62
CA MET A 554 -34.93 -43.50 -0.50
C MET A 554 -34.18 -42.18 -0.80
N GLY A 555 -32.99 -41.96 -0.24
CA GLY A 555 -32.10 -40.86 -0.65
C GLY A 555 -32.46 -39.48 -0.07
N ARG A 556 -33.45 -39.41 0.82
CA ARG A 556 -33.86 -38.14 1.45
C ARG A 556 -32.86 -37.72 2.54
N LEU A 557 -32.28 -36.53 2.39
CA LEU A 557 -31.44 -35.84 3.37
C LEU A 557 -31.93 -34.39 3.48
N GLU A 558 -32.57 -34.03 4.59
CA GLU A 558 -33.14 -32.68 4.75
C GLU A 558 -33.45 -32.35 6.21
N PHE A 559 -33.40 -31.06 6.51
CA PHE A 559 -34.09 -30.44 7.64
C PHE A 559 -35.39 -29.80 7.13
N VAL A 560 -36.41 -29.70 7.97
CA VAL A 560 -37.65 -28.97 7.70
C VAL A 560 -37.97 -28.14 8.92
N ASP A 561 -37.97 -26.83 8.74
CA ASP A 561 -38.37 -25.82 9.72
C ASP A 561 -39.89 -25.85 9.92
N GLU A 562 -40.33 -25.96 11.18
CA GLU A 562 -41.74 -25.91 11.58
C GLU A 562 -42.04 -24.70 12.49
N GLY A 563 -41.13 -23.72 12.55
CA GLY A 563 -41.21 -22.48 13.33
C GLY A 563 -40.33 -22.47 14.57
N ASP A 564 -40.54 -21.49 15.45
CA ASP A 564 -39.72 -21.29 16.65
C ASP A 564 -39.60 -22.57 17.49
N PHE A 565 -38.35 -23.00 17.68
CA PHE A 565 -37.99 -24.19 18.46
C PHE A 565 -38.69 -25.47 18.00
N ALA A 566 -39.13 -25.55 16.74
CA ALA A 566 -39.84 -26.68 16.16
C ALA A 566 -39.28 -27.05 14.79
N GLY A 567 -39.03 -28.34 14.57
CA GLY A 567 -38.54 -28.80 13.28
C GLY A 567 -38.42 -30.31 13.22
N LYS A 568 -38.05 -30.80 12.03
CA LYS A 568 -37.84 -32.23 11.81
C LYS A 568 -36.69 -32.50 10.84
N CYS A 569 -35.98 -33.59 11.08
CA CYS A 569 -34.88 -34.02 10.23
C CYS A 569 -35.18 -35.38 9.58
N TYR A 570 -34.78 -35.52 8.32
CA TYR A 570 -34.68 -36.76 7.58
C TYR A 570 -33.21 -37.02 7.29
N LEU A 571 -32.54 -37.80 8.13
CA LEU A 571 -31.11 -38.07 7.99
C LEU A 571 -30.69 -39.37 8.69
N ARG A 572 -29.48 -39.84 8.41
CA ARG A 572 -28.79 -40.88 9.18
C ARG A 572 -27.45 -40.34 9.66
N CYS A 573 -27.22 -40.37 10.97
CA CYS A 573 -25.99 -39.89 11.62
C CYS A 573 -25.66 -40.82 12.80
N HIS A 574 -24.38 -41.17 12.99
CA HIS A 574 -23.90 -42.06 14.06
C HIS A 574 -24.72 -43.35 14.23
N GLY A 575 -25.11 -43.96 13.11
CA GLY A 575 -25.93 -45.18 13.08
C GLY A 575 -27.42 -45.00 13.41
N ARG A 576 -27.87 -43.80 13.81
CA ARG A 576 -29.26 -43.46 14.10
C ARG A 576 -29.98 -42.93 12.85
N VAL A 577 -31.23 -43.33 12.67
CA VAL A 577 -32.09 -42.90 11.55
C VAL A 577 -33.16 -41.93 12.06
N HIS A 578 -33.28 -40.77 11.44
CA HIS A 578 -34.32 -39.77 11.67
C HIS A 578 -35.32 -39.82 10.51
N LYS A 579 -36.56 -40.32 10.70
CA LYS A 579 -37.54 -40.51 9.59
C LYS A 579 -39.03 -40.30 9.96
N PRO A 580 -39.51 -39.05 10.00
CA PRO A 580 -38.76 -37.91 10.52
C PRO A 580 -38.50 -38.09 12.02
N LYS A 581 -37.46 -37.45 12.52
CA LYS A 581 -37.38 -37.17 13.95
C LYS A 581 -37.70 -35.70 14.16
N SER A 582 -38.73 -35.42 14.96
CA SER A 582 -39.21 -34.07 15.23
C SER A 582 -38.88 -33.64 16.66
N TYR A 583 -38.78 -32.33 16.85
CA TYR A 583 -38.71 -31.67 18.15
C TYR A 583 -39.69 -30.49 18.15
N LYS A 584 -40.30 -30.20 19.31
CA LYS A 584 -41.22 -29.09 19.56
C LYS A 584 -41.36 -28.84 21.05
#